data_AF-A0A843CXL3-F1
#
_entry.id   AF-A0A843CXL3-F1
#
_cell.length_a   1.000
_cell.length_b   1.000
_cell.length_c   1.000
_cell.angle_alpha   90.00
_cell.angle_beta   90.00
_cell.angle_gamma   90.00
#
_symmetry.space_group_name_H-M   'P 1'
#
loop_
_entity.id
_entity.type
_entity.pdbx_description
1 polymer ?
#
loop_
_entity_poly.entity_id
_entity_poly.type
_entity_poly.pdbx_seq_one_letter_code
_entity_poly.pdbx_strand_id
1 'polypeptide(L)' 'MSSKKFCPKCKSENIILWMGGYTGAMYRCGDCGYVGPVVIETNEEIPRDEGRND' A
#
# COMPACT_ATOMS: atom_id res chain seq x y z
N MET A 1 14.34 -2.55 -9.07
CA MET A 1 13.53 -2.54 -7.84
C MET A 1 12.08 -2.85 -8.18
N SER A 2 11.44 -3.80 -7.49
CA SER A 2 10.00 -4.07 -7.64
C SER A 2 9.39 -4.28 -6.25
N SER A 3 8.77 -3.24 -5.69
CA SER A 3 7.97 -3.36 -4.47
C SER A 3 6.63 -4.00 -4.85
N LYS A 4 6.34 -5.18 -4.29
CA LYS A 4 5.07 -5.87 -4.57
C LYS A 4 4.00 -5.45 -3.56
N LYS A 5 2.77 -5.30 -4.06
CA LYS A 5 1.58 -4.95 -3.26
C LYS A 5 0.62 -6.14 -3.28
N PHE A 6 0.14 -6.53 -2.12
CA PHE A 6 -0.79 -7.64 -1.99
C PHE A 6 -2.05 -7.25 -1.22
N CYS A 7 -3.18 -7.85 -1.59
CA CYS A 7 -4.41 -7.73 -0.82
C CYS A 7 -4.21 -8.39 0.56
N PRO A 8 -4.46 -7.69 1.67
CA PRO A 8 -4.37 -8.30 3.00
C PRO A 8 -5.45 -9.36 3.24
N LYS A 9 -6.57 -9.30 2.50
CA LYS A 9 -7.72 -10.20 2.67
C LYS A 9 -7.62 -11.49 1.84
N CYS A 10 -7.26 -11.39 0.57
CA CYS A 10 -7.24 -12.54 -0.35
C CYS A 10 -5.89 -12.83 -1.00
N LYS A 11 -4.83 -12.07 -0.66
CA LYS A 11 -3.46 -12.21 -1.21
C LYS A 11 -3.32 -11.98 -2.72
N SER A 12 -4.36 -11.50 -3.39
CA SER A 12 -4.28 -11.10 -4.79
C SER A 12 -3.33 -9.92 -5.02
N GLU A 13 -2.63 -9.91 -6.15
CA GLU A 13 -1.84 -8.79 -6.67
C GLU A 13 -2.71 -7.78 -7.45
N ASN A 14 -4.01 -8.07 -7.66
CA ASN A 14 -4.97 -7.19 -8.35
C ASN A 14 -5.40 -6.00 -7.47
N ILE A 15 -4.48 -5.05 -7.31
CA ILE A 15 -4.58 -3.88 -6.43
C ILE A 15 -4.52 -2.59 -7.24
N ILE A 16 -5.57 -1.77 -7.14
CA ILE A 16 -5.71 -0.50 -7.86
C ILE A 16 -5.72 0.64 -6.85
N LEU A 17 -5.00 1.73 -7.11
CA LEU A 17 -5.12 2.94 -6.28
C LEU A 17 -6.54 3.50 -6.39
N TRP A 18 -7.23 3.62 -5.26
CA TRP A 18 -8.62 4.07 -5.20
C TRP A 18 -8.72 5.53 -4.77
N MET A 19 -7.99 5.93 -3.73
CA MET A 19 -7.90 7.32 -3.27
C MET A 19 -6.48 7.64 -2.77
N GLY A 20 -6.10 8.92 -2.80
CA GLY A 20 -4.82 9.41 -2.31
C GLY A 20 -4.95 10.84 -1.75
N GLY A 21 -3.81 11.45 -1.40
CA GLY A 21 -3.77 12.80 -0.84
C GLY A 21 -3.83 12.79 0.69
N TYR A 22 -4.62 13.70 1.28
CA TYR A 22 -4.64 13.93 2.73
C TYR A 22 -5.04 12.69 3.56
N THR A 23 -5.85 11.79 2.98
CA THR A 23 -6.28 10.55 3.63
C THR A 23 -5.23 9.44 3.60
N GLY A 24 -4.07 9.67 2.99
CA GLY A 24 -3.13 8.63 2.61
C GLY A 24 -3.60 7.81 1.40
N ALA A 25 -2.73 6.90 0.92
CA ALA A 25 -3.03 6.05 -0.22
C ALA A 25 -3.95 4.88 0.18
N MET A 26 -5.17 4.87 -0.34
CA MET A 26 -6.11 3.77 -0.23
C MET A 26 -6.19 3.00 -1.53
N TYR A 27 -6.21 1.68 -1.44
CA TYR A 27 -6.26 0.79 -2.58
C TYR A 27 -7.52 -0.06 -2.57
N ARG A 28 -8.01 -0.41 -3.75
CA ARG A 28 -9.10 -1.36 -3.95
C ARG A 28 -8.58 -2.65 -4.57
N CYS A 29 -8.97 -3.78 -4.00
CA CYS A 29 -8.73 -5.09 -4.60
C CYS A 29 -9.81 -5.41 -5.63
N GLY A 30 -9.40 -5.74 -6.86
CA GLY A 30 -10.30 -6.12 -7.94
C GLY A 30 -11.04 -7.43 -7.70
N ASP A 31 -10.45 -8.35 -6.92
CA ASP A 31 -10.97 -9.71 -6.79
C ASP A 31 -11.91 -9.89 -5.58
N CYS A 32 -11.58 -9.30 -4.43
CA CYS A 32 -12.38 -9.46 -3.20
C CYS A 32 -13.06 -8.17 -2.71
N GLY A 33 -12.84 -7.05 -3.39
CA GLY A 33 -13.45 -5.76 -3.07
C GLY A 33 -12.90 -5.07 -1.81
N TYR A 34 -11.81 -5.55 -1.21
CA TYR A 34 -11.13 -4.86 -0.10
C TYR A 34 -10.81 -3.40 -0.50
N VAL A 35 -11.09 -2.44 0.39
CA VAL A 35 -10.75 -1.03 0.24
C VAL A 35 -9.99 -0.57 1.49
N GLY A 36 -8.76 -0.09 1.31
CA GLY A 36 -7.93 0.37 2.43
C GLY A 36 -6.43 0.35 2.13
N PRO A 37 -5.58 0.54 3.15
CA PRO A 37 -4.13 0.44 3.00
C PRO A 37 -3.68 -0.98 2.63
N VAL A 38 -2.54 -1.12 1.96
CA VAL A 38 -1.95 -2.43 1.61
C VAL A 38 -0.58 -2.59 2.23
N VAL A 39 -0.20 -3.84 2.46
CA VAL A 39 1.16 -4.17 2.89
C VAL A 39 2.06 -4.19 1.65
N ILE A 40 3.19 -3.49 1.74
CA ILE A 40 4.21 -3.47 0.70
C ILE A 40 5.36 -4.33 1.19
N GLU A 41 5.60 -5.44 0.50
CA GLU A 41 6.76 -6.28 0.76
C GLU A 41 7.91 -5.80 -0.13
N THR A 42 9.02 -5.46 0.51
CA THR A 42 10.25 -5.03 -0.15
C THR A 42 11.45 -5.63 0.55
N ASN A 43 12.50 -5.92 -0.23
CA ASN A 43 13.81 -6.33 0.30
C ASN A 43 14.67 -5.12 0.71
N GLU A 44 14.14 -3.92 0.57
CA GLU A 44 14.80 -2.67 0.93
C GLU A 44 14.51 -2.31 2.39
N GLU A 45 15.51 -1.72 3.05
CA GLU A 45 15.29 -1.11 4.36
C GLU A 45 14.29 0.03 4.23
N ILE A 46 13.25 0.01 5.07
CA ILE A 46 12.27 1.10 5.13
C ILE A 46 13.02 2.34 5.62
N PRO A 47 13.10 3.43 4.84
CA PRO A 47 13.69 4.67 5.31
C PRO A 47 12.90 5.12 6.54
N ARG A 48 13.59 5.27 7.67
CA ARG A 48 12.96 5.78 8.89
C ARG A 48 12.59 7.24 8.63
N ASP A 49 11.35 7.59 8.91
CA ASP A 49 10.89 8.98 8.88
C ASP A 49 11.67 9.76 9.94
N GLU A 50 12.73 10.46 9.55
CA GLU A 50 13.36 11.48 10.38
C GLU A 50 12.38 12.65 10.43
N GLY A 51 11.52 12.60 11.45
CA GLY A 51 10.46 13.58 11.66
C GLY A 51 10.94 15.00 11.36
N ARG A 52 10.21 15.66 10.46
CA ARG A 52 10.35 17.07 10.11
C ARG A 52 10.18 17.90 11.38
N ASN A 53 11.29 18.26 12.02
CA ASN A 53 11.33 19.30 13.03
C ASN A 53 11.40 20.64 12.29
N ASP A 54 10.24 21.28 12.12
CA ASP A 54 10.11 22.69 11.74
C ASP A 54 10.04 23.54 13.03
#